data_AF-A0A353DYH8-F1
#
_entry.id   AF-A0A353DYH8-F1
#
_cell.length_a   1.000
_cell.length_b   1.000
_cell.length_c   1.000
_cell.angle_alpha   90.00
_cell.angle_beta   90.00
_cell.angle_gamma   90.00
#
_symmetry.space_group_name_H-M   'P 1'
#
loop_
_entity.id
_entity.type
_entity.pdbx_description
1 polymer ?
#
loop_
_entity_poly.entity_id
_entity_poly.type
_entity_poly.pdbx_seq_one_letter_code
_entity_poly.pdbx_strand_id
1 'polypeptide(L)'
;MEAHPVSSFVSIPCHGSLVWLLCLGFLAPQQGQGQDAAPPKEAPPFMEPSQAFMKQFCLDCHSTEKQKGELDLEAFMQLQPIDQPASIWESIIEQIEVGEMPPAKADQPDEDHKGRFLAWVDQSMEWIARQSAGDPGPVVMRRLNNAELDYTLQDLTGIAELKPSAWFPTDSAAGEGFMNTGQALVMSPALLEKYFEAAKTVASHAVLLPDGFRFSQHTTRRDWTEEVLQEIRNLYATYTTGSGGQEVHLQGIVFDTNQGGGLPIRAYCKALIDAHQVAENAARPWENDQLITMASSRGLSPKYLLRLRDAFGTQNPSPFFRHLQPLFMDALEDEKLLDTLITEIMRWQRALWTFQPVGHIGKLNGPQAWMEPRSNLQSKQSFEVAVSLDPEGRPLPLHLSAQSITGDSQAPILWSHIEVKIDDERTLPLASLNQIVRAHDAVMAGILPHTEKILHAIAARMSSNTSLDIASLASDLGVERSWIEAWLDVLGYGASSVGSQTLFIQTMQEGAGYDFIRGWGSPQTPSIV
;
A
#
# COMPACT_ATOMS: atom_id res chain seq x y z
N MET A 1 -18.55 -2.60 40.21
CA MET A 1 -19.00 -3.95 39.82
C MET A 1 -18.00 -4.48 38.82
N GLU A 2 -17.10 -5.32 39.32
CA GLU A 2 -16.22 -6.15 38.51
C GLU A 2 -17.03 -7.27 37.84
N ALA A 3 -16.67 -7.64 36.61
CA ALA A 3 -16.85 -8.98 36.07
C ALA A 3 -16.08 -9.14 34.74
N HIS A 4 -14.95 -9.85 34.78
CA HIS A 4 -14.61 -10.85 33.76
C HIS A 4 -15.36 -12.16 34.12
N PRO A 5 -15.36 -13.27 33.34
CA PRO A 5 -14.69 -13.60 32.06
C PRO A 5 -15.61 -14.32 31.03
N VAL A 6 -15.06 -14.77 29.89
CA VAL A 6 -15.01 -16.19 29.43
C VAL A 6 -14.87 -16.25 27.90
N SER A 7 -13.76 -16.84 27.47
CA SER A 7 -13.47 -17.32 26.12
C SER A 7 -14.19 -18.64 25.85
N SER A 8 -14.73 -18.83 24.65
CA SER A 8 -15.23 -20.12 24.18
C SER A 8 -14.92 -20.29 22.71
N PHE A 9 -14.10 -21.31 22.44
CA PHE A 9 -13.81 -21.84 21.12
C PHE A 9 -15.06 -22.48 20.53
N VAL A 10 -15.40 -22.16 19.28
CA VAL A 10 -16.45 -22.82 18.52
C VAL A 10 -15.81 -23.57 17.37
N SER A 11 -15.91 -24.90 17.45
CA SER A 11 -15.60 -25.85 16.39
C SER A 11 -16.72 -25.86 15.34
N ILE A 12 -16.38 -25.78 14.06
CA ILE A 12 -17.32 -25.96 12.94
C ILE A 12 -17.13 -27.37 12.37
N PRO A 13 -18.21 -28.16 12.13
CA PRO A 13 -18.12 -29.49 11.54
C PRO A 13 -18.01 -29.39 10.01
N CYS A 14 -17.12 -30.20 9.44
CA CYS A 14 -17.04 -30.42 8.00
C CYS A 14 -17.75 -31.75 7.68
N HIS A 15 -18.78 -31.72 6.85
CA HIS A 15 -19.37 -32.88 6.17
C HIS A 15 -19.29 -32.63 4.67
N GLY A 16 -18.76 -33.60 3.92
CA GLY A 16 -18.75 -33.53 2.46
C GLY A 16 -17.76 -34.47 1.83
N SER A 17 -18.03 -35.78 1.92
CA SER A 17 -17.34 -36.83 1.17
C SER A 17 -17.48 -36.61 -0.35
N LEU A 18 -16.36 -36.63 -1.07
CA LEU A 18 -16.33 -37.09 -2.45
C LEU A 18 -15.04 -37.88 -2.68
N VAL A 19 -15.25 -39.18 -2.87
CA VAL A 19 -14.23 -40.21 -3.08
C VAL A 19 -13.62 -40.02 -4.47
N TRP A 20 -12.34 -39.70 -4.51
CA TRP A 20 -11.48 -39.97 -5.66
C TRP A 20 -10.48 -41.04 -5.25
N LEU A 21 -10.71 -42.26 -5.75
CA LEU A 21 -9.78 -43.38 -5.68
C LEU A 21 -8.58 -43.07 -6.59
N LEU A 22 -7.51 -42.52 -6.00
CA LEU A 22 -6.19 -42.50 -6.59
C LEU A 22 -5.30 -43.47 -5.80
N CYS A 23 -4.91 -44.55 -6.46
CA CYS A 23 -3.85 -45.45 -6.02
C CYS A 23 -2.53 -44.68 -5.87
N LEU A 24 -2.28 -44.16 -4.68
CA LEU A 24 -0.96 -43.74 -4.22
C LEU A 24 -0.52 -44.79 -3.20
N GLY A 25 0.47 -45.59 -3.59
CA GLY A 25 1.16 -46.47 -2.68
C GLY A 25 1.63 -45.67 -1.47
N PHE A 26 1.20 -46.09 -0.29
CA PHE A 26 1.73 -45.61 0.98
C PHE A 26 3.23 -45.95 1.02
N LEU A 27 4.06 -45.01 0.57
CA LEU A 27 5.38 -44.84 1.16
C LEU A 27 5.12 -44.29 2.55
N ALA A 28 4.97 -45.21 3.51
CA ALA A 28 5.14 -44.89 4.91
C ALA A 28 6.47 -44.14 5.06
N PRO A 29 6.54 -43.10 5.90
CA PRO A 29 7.84 -42.61 6.32
C PRO A 29 8.48 -43.80 7.04
N GLN A 30 9.45 -44.45 6.40
CA GLN A 30 10.46 -45.16 7.15
C GLN A 30 11.11 -44.06 7.99
N GLN A 31 10.66 -43.95 9.24
CA GLN A 31 11.60 -43.63 10.30
C GLN A 31 12.74 -44.60 10.07
N GLY A 32 13.81 -44.11 9.45
CA GLY A 32 15.12 -44.71 9.54
C GLY A 32 15.46 -44.68 11.02
N GLN A 33 14.92 -45.64 11.76
CA GLN A 33 15.57 -46.18 12.92
C GLN A 33 16.85 -46.81 12.37
N GLY A 34 17.85 -45.96 12.13
CA GLY A 34 19.22 -46.33 12.44
C GLY A 34 19.27 -46.59 13.93
N GLN A 35 18.66 -47.70 14.36
CA GLN A 35 19.17 -48.41 15.49
C GLN A 35 20.53 -48.88 15.00
N ASP A 36 21.56 -48.10 15.28
CA ASP A 36 22.90 -48.63 15.48
C ASP A 36 22.77 -49.59 16.67
N ALA A 37 22.22 -50.78 16.38
CA ALA A 37 22.28 -51.90 17.28
C ALA A 37 23.77 -52.15 17.44
N ALA A 38 24.30 -51.82 18.62
CA ALA A 38 25.66 -52.12 18.99
C ALA A 38 25.95 -53.56 18.52
N PRO A 39 27.03 -53.79 17.75
CA PRO A 39 27.32 -55.11 17.24
C PRO A 39 27.31 -56.12 18.40
N PRO A 40 26.84 -57.36 18.16
CA PRO A 40 26.83 -58.37 19.21
C PRO A 40 28.22 -58.44 19.86
N LYS A 41 28.27 -58.44 21.20
CA LYS A 41 29.53 -58.60 21.94
C LYS A 41 30.15 -59.94 21.59
N GLU A 42 31.05 -59.94 20.62
CA GLU A 42 31.87 -61.08 20.23
C GLU A 42 32.78 -61.43 21.41
N ALA A 43 33.05 -62.72 21.63
CA ALA A 43 34.03 -63.12 22.62
C ALA A 43 35.44 -62.70 22.16
N PRO A 44 36.33 -62.27 23.07
CA PRO A 44 37.69 -61.92 22.70
C PRO A 44 38.44 -63.12 22.10
N PRO A 45 39.41 -62.90 21.20
CA PRO A 45 40.24 -63.98 20.67
C PRO A 45 40.95 -64.75 21.79
N PHE A 46 41.14 -66.05 21.58
CA PHE A 46 41.71 -66.94 22.59
C PHE A 46 43.16 -66.57 22.93
N MET A 47 43.44 -66.21 24.19
CA MET A 47 44.73 -65.61 24.61
C MET A 47 45.85 -66.61 24.94
N GLU A 48 45.56 -67.87 25.28
CA GLU A 48 46.60 -68.81 25.75
C GLU A 48 47.76 -69.03 24.75
N PRO A 49 47.52 -69.23 23.43
CA PRO A 49 48.61 -69.41 22.46
C PRO A 49 49.46 -68.14 22.26
N SER A 50 48.87 -66.95 22.34
CA SER A 50 49.61 -65.69 22.21
C SER A 50 50.42 -65.36 23.46
N GLN A 51 49.91 -65.70 24.65
CA GLN A 51 50.66 -65.59 25.90
C GLN A 51 51.89 -66.51 25.93
N ALA A 52 51.79 -67.72 25.38
CA ALA A 52 52.93 -68.62 25.24
C ALA A 52 54.00 -68.02 24.30
N PHE A 53 53.58 -67.43 23.17
CA PHE A 53 54.48 -66.75 22.24
C PHE A 53 55.20 -65.56 22.91
N MET A 54 54.46 -64.69 23.59
CA MET A 54 55.04 -63.53 24.27
C MET A 54 56.04 -63.95 25.37
N LYS A 55 55.69 -64.96 26.17
CA LYS A 55 56.59 -65.50 27.21
C LYS A 55 57.91 -66.01 26.64
N GLN A 56 57.87 -66.64 25.47
CA GLN A 56 59.05 -67.26 24.88
C GLN A 56 59.90 -66.26 24.07
N PHE A 57 59.28 -65.33 23.34
CA PHE A 57 59.98 -64.52 22.35
C PHE A 57 60.05 -63.02 22.69
N CYS A 58 59.27 -62.54 23.66
CA CYS A 58 59.14 -61.11 23.96
C CYS A 58 59.61 -60.72 25.37
N LEU A 59 59.22 -61.48 26.40
CA LEU A 59 59.37 -61.04 27.81
C LEU A 59 60.81 -61.02 28.33
N ASP A 60 61.75 -61.71 27.67
CA ASP A 60 63.17 -61.64 28.01
C ASP A 60 63.76 -60.22 27.86
N CYS A 61 63.15 -59.40 27.00
CA CYS A 61 63.57 -58.03 26.70
C CYS A 61 62.51 -56.94 26.93
N HIS A 62 61.22 -57.31 27.00
CA HIS A 62 60.07 -56.40 27.14
C HIS A 62 59.16 -56.82 28.31
N SER A 63 59.71 -56.86 29.52
CA SER A 63 59.03 -57.18 30.77
C SER A 63 59.11 -56.05 31.79
N THR A 64 58.41 -56.18 32.91
CA THR A 64 58.42 -55.18 34.00
C THR A 64 59.84 -54.93 34.52
N GLU A 65 60.67 -55.97 34.54
CA GLU A 65 62.08 -55.88 34.97
C GLU A 65 62.98 -55.28 33.88
N LYS A 66 62.71 -55.57 32.60
CA LYS A 66 63.54 -55.14 31.45
C LYS A 66 62.65 -54.56 30.36
N GLN A 67 62.63 -53.24 30.25
CA GLN A 67 61.79 -52.49 29.30
C GLN A 67 62.61 -51.94 28.14
N LYS A 68 63.17 -52.80 27.28
CA LYS A 68 63.89 -52.29 26.09
C LYS A 68 62.91 -51.57 25.17
N GLY A 69 63.34 -50.42 24.65
CA GLY A 69 62.48 -49.58 23.81
C GLY A 69 61.27 -49.00 24.55
N GLU A 70 61.36 -48.85 25.88
CA GLU A 70 60.29 -48.32 26.73
C GLU A 70 58.97 -49.12 26.66
N LEU A 71 59.08 -50.41 26.30
CA LEU A 71 57.95 -51.32 26.12
C LEU A 71 57.93 -52.40 27.20
N ASP A 72 56.79 -52.53 27.87
CA ASP A 72 56.49 -53.54 28.90
C ASP A 72 55.28 -54.38 28.47
N LEU A 73 55.54 -55.57 27.92
CA LEU A 73 54.51 -56.51 27.49
C LEU A 73 54.03 -57.43 28.61
N GLU A 74 54.74 -57.50 29.73
CA GLU A 74 54.33 -58.30 30.89
C GLU A 74 53.11 -57.67 31.57
N ALA A 75 53.07 -56.34 31.67
CA ALA A 75 51.89 -55.62 32.11
C ALA A 75 50.67 -55.88 31.18
N PHE A 76 50.90 -56.04 29.88
CA PHE A 76 49.84 -56.23 28.89
C PHE A 76 49.18 -57.60 29.01
N MET A 77 49.90 -58.61 29.52
CA MET A 77 49.34 -59.93 29.80
C MET A 77 48.25 -59.91 30.88
N GLN A 78 48.20 -58.86 31.70
CA GLN A 78 47.24 -58.70 32.79
C GLN A 78 46.02 -57.87 32.39
N LEU A 79 46.07 -57.21 31.23
CA LEU A 79 45.02 -56.34 30.69
C LEU A 79 44.16 -57.10 29.68
N GLN A 80 42.88 -56.73 29.56
CA GLN A 80 42.09 -57.18 28.40
C GLN A 80 42.64 -56.52 27.13
N PRO A 81 42.53 -57.16 25.95
CA PRO A 81 43.00 -56.55 24.69
C PRO A 81 42.44 -55.14 24.44
N ILE A 82 41.20 -54.88 24.87
CA ILE A 82 40.53 -53.57 24.72
C ILE A 82 41.16 -52.44 25.55
N ASP A 83 41.88 -52.78 26.63
CA ASP A 83 42.49 -51.80 27.52
C ASP A 83 43.90 -51.37 27.04
N GLN A 84 44.35 -51.92 25.91
CA GLN A 84 45.71 -51.77 25.42
C GLN A 84 45.77 -50.80 24.24
N PRO A 85 46.78 -49.91 24.15
CA PRO A 85 46.88 -48.96 23.05
C PRO A 85 47.09 -49.67 21.70
N ALA A 86 46.17 -49.46 20.76
CA ALA A 86 46.24 -50.00 19.40
C ALA A 86 47.57 -49.69 18.69
N SER A 87 48.12 -48.49 18.89
CA SER A 87 49.39 -48.06 18.27
C SER A 87 50.60 -48.90 18.69
N ILE A 88 50.57 -49.52 19.88
CA ILE A 88 51.66 -50.38 20.35
C ILE A 88 51.60 -51.73 19.61
N TRP A 89 50.40 -52.26 19.38
CA TRP A 89 50.20 -53.48 18.61
C TRP A 89 50.56 -53.32 17.13
N GLU A 90 50.22 -52.18 16.52
CA GLU A 90 50.66 -51.83 15.16
C GLU A 90 52.19 -51.82 15.05
N SER A 91 52.89 -51.24 16.03
CA SER A 91 54.35 -51.24 16.07
C SER A 91 54.93 -52.65 16.24
N ILE A 92 54.33 -53.49 17.10
CA ILE A 92 54.76 -54.89 17.28
C ILE A 92 54.60 -55.68 15.98
N ILE A 93 53.48 -55.53 15.28
CA ILE A 93 53.26 -56.14 13.96
C ILE A 93 54.38 -55.72 13.01
N GLU A 94 54.62 -54.41 12.86
CA GLU A 94 55.65 -53.89 11.95
C GLU A 94 57.04 -54.46 12.26
N GLN A 95 57.45 -54.48 13.54
CA GLN A 95 58.77 -54.97 13.94
C GLN A 95 58.93 -56.48 13.70
N ILE A 96 57.87 -57.27 13.88
CA ILE A 96 57.88 -58.72 13.62
C ILE A 96 57.83 -59.00 12.12
N GLU A 97 57.04 -58.26 11.34
CA GLU A 97 56.92 -58.41 9.88
C GLU A 97 58.24 -58.07 9.18
N VAL A 98 58.88 -56.97 9.57
CA VAL A 98 60.20 -56.55 9.04
C VAL A 98 61.34 -57.44 9.55
N GLY A 99 61.10 -58.25 10.60
CA GLY A 99 62.05 -59.22 11.13
C GLY A 99 63.13 -58.63 12.05
N GLU A 100 62.90 -57.42 12.57
CA GLU A 100 63.77 -56.78 13.55
C GLU A 100 63.56 -57.37 14.97
N MET A 101 62.36 -57.92 15.22
CA MET A 101 62.02 -58.57 16.49
C MET A 101 61.56 -60.03 16.30
N PRO A 102 62.05 -60.98 17.14
CA PRO A 102 63.11 -60.81 18.16
C PRO A 102 64.49 -60.51 17.53
N PRO A 103 65.44 -59.87 18.25
CA PRO A 103 66.75 -59.56 17.69
C PRO A 103 67.54 -60.83 17.36
N ALA A 104 68.44 -60.79 16.36
CA ALA A 104 69.15 -61.95 15.83
C ALA A 104 69.95 -62.80 16.86
N LYS A 105 70.19 -62.30 18.08
CA LYS A 105 70.86 -63.01 19.19
C LYS A 105 69.90 -63.69 20.17
N ALA A 106 68.60 -63.48 20.01
CA ALA A 106 67.54 -64.09 20.81
C ALA A 106 66.90 -65.26 20.05
N ASP A 107 66.14 -66.08 20.77
CA ASP A 107 65.37 -67.18 20.20
C ASP A 107 64.40 -66.65 19.14
N GLN A 108 64.42 -67.27 17.96
CA GLN A 108 63.58 -66.88 16.83
C GLN A 108 62.36 -67.81 16.72
N PRO A 109 61.15 -67.27 16.51
CA PRO A 109 60.00 -68.10 16.20
C PRO A 109 60.16 -68.73 14.81
N ASP A 110 59.60 -69.91 14.62
CA ASP A 110 59.38 -70.42 13.26
C ASP A 110 58.22 -69.70 12.58
N GLU A 111 58.09 -69.88 11.26
CA GLU A 111 57.07 -69.20 10.46
C GLU A 111 55.63 -69.52 10.90
N ASP A 112 55.37 -70.71 11.44
CA ASP A 112 54.03 -71.08 11.93
C ASP A 112 53.70 -70.33 13.22
N HIS A 113 54.62 -70.30 14.19
CA HIS A 113 54.46 -69.54 15.43
C HIS A 113 54.32 -68.04 15.16
N LYS A 114 55.13 -67.49 14.26
CA LYS A 114 55.07 -66.08 13.83
C LYS A 114 53.70 -65.77 13.20
N GLY A 115 53.28 -66.56 12.21
CA GLY A 115 52.02 -66.35 11.50
C GLY A 115 50.80 -66.48 12.42
N ARG A 116 50.81 -67.43 13.35
CA ARG A 116 49.73 -67.61 14.34
C ARG A 116 49.64 -66.45 15.33
N PHE A 117 50.79 -65.89 15.74
CA PHE A 117 50.81 -64.72 16.60
C PHE A 117 50.28 -63.47 15.89
N LEU A 118 50.79 -63.17 14.68
CA LEU A 118 50.31 -62.03 13.89
C LEU A 118 48.81 -62.13 13.59
N ALA A 119 48.34 -63.32 13.18
CA ALA A 119 46.91 -63.55 12.96
C ALA A 119 46.06 -63.37 14.22
N TRP A 120 46.61 -63.65 15.41
CA TRP A 120 45.94 -63.37 16.68
C TRP A 120 45.92 -61.86 16.99
N VAL A 121 47.00 -61.13 16.72
CA VAL A 121 47.03 -59.67 16.90
C VAL A 121 46.01 -59.01 15.97
N ASP A 122 45.98 -59.40 14.68
CA ASP A 122 45.01 -58.90 13.71
C ASP A 122 43.57 -59.16 14.15
N GLN A 123 43.25 -60.40 14.55
CA GLN A 123 41.92 -60.74 15.06
C GLN A 123 41.57 -59.96 16.34
N SER A 124 42.55 -59.67 17.19
CA SER A 124 42.35 -58.88 18.41
C SER A 124 42.08 -57.42 18.08
N MET A 125 42.82 -56.84 17.13
CA MET A 125 42.61 -55.48 16.66
C MET A 125 41.27 -55.33 15.94
N GLU A 126 40.89 -56.30 15.10
CA GLU A 126 39.58 -56.32 14.45
C GLU A 126 38.45 -56.47 15.47
N TRP A 127 38.63 -57.33 16.48
CA TRP A 127 37.67 -57.46 17.58
C TRP A 127 37.52 -56.15 18.36
N ILE A 128 38.62 -55.47 18.71
CA ILE A 128 38.59 -54.16 19.39
C ILE A 128 37.87 -53.14 18.51
N ALA A 129 38.20 -53.06 17.21
CA ALA A 129 37.56 -52.15 16.28
C ALA A 129 36.05 -52.38 16.17
N ARG A 130 35.61 -53.65 16.21
CA ARG A 130 34.18 -54.01 16.25
C ARG A 130 33.52 -53.69 17.59
N GLN A 131 34.20 -53.91 18.72
CA GLN A 131 33.66 -53.56 20.04
C GLN A 131 33.52 -52.04 20.24
N SER A 132 34.43 -51.27 19.63
CA SER A 132 34.40 -49.80 19.62
C SER A 132 33.67 -49.24 18.40
N ALA A 133 33.04 -50.08 17.57
CA ALA A 133 32.34 -49.62 16.39
C ALA A 133 31.16 -48.74 16.76
N GLY A 134 31.10 -47.55 16.18
CA GLY A 134 30.11 -46.53 16.49
C GLY A 134 30.51 -45.57 17.61
N ASP A 135 31.63 -45.80 18.30
CA ASP A 135 32.24 -44.81 19.18
C ASP A 135 33.27 -43.98 18.37
N PRO A 136 32.97 -42.71 18.04
CA PRO A 136 33.90 -41.85 17.30
C PRO A 136 35.10 -41.40 18.16
N GLY A 137 35.21 -41.89 19.40
CA GLY A 137 36.17 -41.44 20.38
C GLY A 137 35.76 -40.11 21.03
N PRO A 138 36.68 -39.46 21.75
CA PRO A 138 36.40 -38.22 22.45
C PRO A 138 35.93 -37.12 21.48
N VAL A 139 34.70 -36.62 21.69
CA VAL A 139 34.17 -35.49 20.92
C VAL A 139 34.87 -34.22 21.36
N VAL A 140 35.78 -33.72 20.52
CA VAL A 140 36.45 -32.44 20.74
C VAL A 140 35.47 -31.31 20.46
N MET A 141 35.31 -30.37 21.39
CA MET A 141 34.53 -29.15 21.12
C MET A 141 35.16 -28.43 19.92
N ARG A 142 34.36 -28.26 18.86
CA ARG A 142 34.77 -27.56 17.65
C ARG A 142 33.96 -26.30 17.45
N ARG A 143 34.58 -25.30 16.83
CA ARG A 143 33.85 -24.17 16.23
C ARG A 143 33.20 -24.61 14.91
N LEU A 144 32.29 -23.78 14.41
CA LEU A 144 31.88 -23.85 13.02
C LEU A 144 33.06 -23.48 12.12
N ASN A 145 33.23 -24.21 11.02
CA ASN A 145 34.12 -23.77 9.95
C ASN A 145 33.52 -22.53 9.26
N ASN A 146 34.30 -21.86 8.43
CA ASN A 146 33.94 -20.59 7.80
C ASN A 146 32.65 -20.70 6.95
N ALA A 147 32.52 -21.79 6.19
CA ALA A 147 31.33 -22.04 5.38
C ALA A 147 30.09 -22.33 6.26
N GLU A 148 30.23 -23.20 7.26
CA GLU A 148 29.17 -23.52 8.22
C GLU A 148 28.69 -22.27 8.97
N LEU A 149 29.61 -21.37 9.35
CA LEU A 149 29.28 -20.11 10.01
C LEU A 149 28.45 -19.22 9.09
N ASP A 150 28.91 -18.97 7.86
CA ASP A 150 28.23 -18.09 6.92
C ASP A 150 26.83 -18.62 6.58
N TYR A 151 26.68 -19.92 6.31
CA TYR A 151 25.37 -20.52 6.05
C TYR A 151 24.45 -20.47 7.28
N THR A 152 24.98 -20.72 8.47
CA THR A 152 24.20 -20.62 9.71
C THR A 152 23.69 -19.18 9.91
N LEU A 153 24.54 -18.17 9.65
CA LEU A 153 24.13 -16.77 9.76
C LEU A 153 23.12 -16.39 8.68
N GLN A 154 23.26 -16.88 7.45
CA GLN A 154 22.28 -16.68 6.38
C GLN A 154 20.92 -17.29 6.73
N ASP A 155 20.91 -18.51 7.29
CA ASP A 155 19.68 -19.18 7.70
C ASP A 155 19.00 -18.48 8.89
N LEU A 156 19.77 -18.05 9.89
CA LEU A 156 19.25 -17.36 11.07
C LEU A 156 18.76 -15.94 10.78
N THR A 157 19.38 -15.25 9.82
CA THR A 157 19.08 -13.83 9.53
C THR A 157 18.23 -13.63 8.28
N GLY A 158 18.19 -14.59 7.36
CA GLY A 158 17.58 -14.45 6.04
C GLY A 158 18.40 -13.60 5.05
N ILE A 159 19.63 -13.19 5.40
CA ILE A 159 20.46 -12.29 4.57
C ILE A 159 21.48 -13.12 3.79
N ALA A 160 21.17 -13.45 2.53
CA ALA A 160 22.02 -14.28 1.67
C ALA A 160 23.43 -13.71 1.41
N GLU A 161 23.59 -12.39 1.50
CA GLU A 161 24.86 -11.69 1.27
C GLU A 161 25.76 -11.63 2.52
N LEU A 162 25.26 -12.09 3.67
CA LEU A 162 25.99 -12.04 4.94
C LEU A 162 27.08 -13.12 4.98
N LYS A 163 28.32 -12.70 4.66
CA LYS A 163 29.51 -13.57 4.58
C LYS A 163 30.68 -13.00 5.39
N PRO A 164 30.56 -12.91 6.73
CA PRO A 164 31.63 -12.36 7.57
C PRO A 164 32.92 -13.19 7.53
N SER A 165 32.85 -14.49 7.20
CA SER A 165 34.04 -15.36 7.17
C SER A 165 35.03 -15.01 6.05
N ALA A 166 34.66 -14.15 5.10
CA ALA A 166 35.52 -13.73 3.99
C ALA A 166 36.86 -13.11 4.42
N TRP A 167 36.93 -12.59 5.65
CA TRP A 167 38.13 -12.00 6.24
C TRP A 167 38.78 -12.87 7.32
N PHE A 168 38.32 -14.12 7.47
CA PHE A 168 38.87 -15.06 8.42
C PHE A 168 40.05 -15.79 7.79
N PRO A 169 41.00 -16.30 8.59
CA PRO A 169 41.96 -17.28 8.10
C PRO A 169 41.23 -18.48 7.49
N THR A 170 41.82 -19.07 6.45
CA THR A 170 41.31 -20.31 5.86
C THR A 170 41.35 -21.44 6.90
N ASP A 171 40.29 -22.23 6.96
CA ASP A 171 40.27 -23.40 7.82
C ASP A 171 41.29 -24.44 7.34
N SER A 172 42.05 -25.00 8.27
CA SER A 172 42.95 -26.10 7.97
C SER A 172 42.15 -27.37 7.74
N ALA A 173 42.42 -28.06 6.63
CA ALA A 173 42.05 -29.46 6.52
C ALA A 173 42.97 -30.27 7.45
N ALA A 174 42.40 -31.19 8.22
CA ALA A 174 43.21 -32.18 8.91
C ALA A 174 43.93 -33.09 7.88
N GLY A 175 44.80 -34.00 8.33
CA GLY A 175 45.53 -34.90 7.42
C GLY A 175 44.59 -35.71 6.49
N GLU A 176 43.35 -35.91 6.93
CA GLU A 176 42.27 -36.60 6.22
C GLU A 176 41.49 -35.74 5.22
N GLY A 177 41.83 -34.47 5.01
CA GLY A 177 41.26 -33.63 3.95
C GLY A 177 39.89 -32.99 4.27
N PHE A 178 39.33 -33.24 5.45
CA PHE A 178 38.08 -32.62 5.89
C PHE A 178 38.32 -31.31 6.65
N MET A 179 37.48 -30.30 6.39
CA MET A 179 37.53 -28.97 7.03
C MET A 179 36.62 -28.85 8.27
N ASN A 180 36.00 -29.94 8.72
CA ASN A 180 35.15 -29.98 9.92
C ASN A 180 35.74 -30.82 11.06
N THR A 181 37.00 -31.28 10.91
CA THR A 181 37.71 -32.03 11.94
C THR A 181 38.05 -31.12 13.12
N GLY A 182 37.52 -31.43 14.31
CA GLY A 182 37.60 -30.56 15.48
C GLY A 182 39.03 -30.21 15.91
N GLN A 183 39.95 -31.17 15.83
CA GLN A 183 41.37 -30.99 16.17
C GLN A 183 42.08 -29.97 15.25
N ALA A 184 41.62 -29.80 14.02
CA ALA A 184 42.19 -28.86 13.06
C ALA A 184 41.60 -27.44 13.14
N LEU A 185 40.44 -27.29 13.80
CA LEU A 185 39.72 -26.02 13.93
C LEU A 185 40.17 -25.22 15.16
N VAL A 186 41.45 -24.86 15.20
CA VAL A 186 42.05 -24.10 16.30
C VAL A 186 41.52 -22.67 16.36
N MET A 187 41.38 -22.15 17.59
CA MET A 187 41.02 -20.75 17.86
C MET A 187 42.27 -19.94 18.21
N SER A 188 42.53 -18.86 17.46
CA SER A 188 43.59 -17.90 17.77
C SER A 188 43.01 -16.60 18.33
N PRO A 189 43.78 -15.78 19.08
CA PRO A 189 43.32 -14.47 19.54
C PRO A 189 42.86 -13.56 18.39
N ALA A 190 43.58 -13.57 17.26
CA ALA A 190 43.22 -12.79 16.08
C ALA A 190 41.90 -13.27 15.42
N LEU A 191 41.66 -14.58 15.41
CA LEU A 191 40.39 -15.13 14.92
C LEU A 191 39.22 -14.74 15.84
N LEU A 192 39.44 -14.71 17.16
CA LEU A 192 38.42 -14.26 18.10
C LEU A 192 38.04 -12.79 17.87
N GLU A 193 39.01 -11.92 17.58
CA GLU A 193 38.74 -10.52 17.18
C GLU A 193 37.89 -10.45 15.92
N LYS A 194 38.16 -11.31 14.92
CA LYS A 194 37.36 -11.41 13.69
C LYS A 194 35.93 -11.88 13.96
N TYR A 195 35.73 -12.81 14.89
CA TYR A 195 34.38 -13.18 15.34
C TYR A 195 33.63 -12.00 15.99
N PHE A 196 34.30 -11.15 16.77
CA PHE A 196 33.67 -9.95 17.33
C PHE A 196 33.32 -8.91 16.25
N GLU A 197 34.19 -8.71 15.25
CA GLU A 197 33.89 -7.85 14.10
C GLU A 197 32.70 -8.38 13.28
N ALA A 198 32.67 -9.69 13.05
CA ALA A 198 31.55 -10.39 12.42
C ALA A 198 30.25 -10.18 13.19
N ALA A 199 30.26 -10.41 14.52
CA ALA A 199 29.10 -10.23 15.38
C ALA A 199 28.57 -8.78 15.34
N LYS A 200 29.46 -7.77 15.31
CA LYS A 200 29.05 -6.36 15.12
C LYS A 200 28.39 -6.12 13.77
N THR A 201 28.93 -6.73 12.71
CA THR A 201 28.35 -6.64 11.36
C THR A 201 26.95 -7.23 11.35
N VAL A 202 26.78 -8.46 11.85
CA VAL A 202 25.48 -9.13 11.99
C VAL A 202 24.52 -8.28 12.83
N ALA A 203 24.97 -7.76 13.96
CA ALA A 203 24.14 -6.91 14.84
C ALA A 203 23.70 -5.60 14.16
N SER A 204 24.49 -5.05 13.22
CA SER A 204 24.11 -3.84 12.48
C SER A 204 22.93 -4.05 11.53
N HIS A 205 22.62 -5.30 11.18
CA HIS A 205 21.44 -5.68 10.41
C HIS A 205 20.19 -5.93 11.27
N ALA A 206 20.32 -5.94 12.60
CA ALA A 206 19.21 -6.17 13.50
C ALA A 206 18.34 -4.92 13.64
N VAL A 207 17.05 -5.05 13.36
CA VAL A 207 16.04 -4.02 13.51
C VAL A 207 15.18 -4.34 14.72
N LEU A 208 15.26 -3.51 15.75
CA LEU A 208 14.46 -3.66 16.96
C LEU A 208 13.02 -3.24 16.72
N LEU A 209 12.08 -4.08 17.15
CA LEU A 209 10.64 -3.89 17.05
C LEU A 209 10.03 -3.77 18.46
N PRO A 210 8.81 -3.23 18.60
CA PRO A 210 8.14 -3.15 19.92
C PRO A 210 7.97 -4.51 20.62
N ASP A 211 7.81 -5.58 19.85
CA ASP A 211 7.51 -6.94 20.29
C ASP A 211 8.63 -7.95 19.98
N GLY A 212 9.80 -7.50 19.52
CA GLY A 212 10.93 -8.38 19.20
C GLY A 212 12.00 -7.70 18.35
N PHE A 213 12.55 -8.43 17.39
CA PHE A 213 13.46 -7.90 16.39
C PHE A 213 13.35 -8.71 15.10
N ARG A 214 13.78 -8.12 14.00
CA ARG A 214 14.00 -8.79 12.71
C ARG A 214 15.39 -8.46 12.19
N PHE A 215 15.81 -9.13 11.14
CA PHE A 215 16.99 -8.72 10.37
C PHE A 215 16.56 -8.02 9.07
N SER A 216 17.40 -7.11 8.57
CA SER A 216 17.24 -6.43 7.28
C SER A 216 18.54 -6.56 6.49
N GLN A 217 18.44 -6.65 5.17
CA GLN A 217 19.62 -6.59 4.29
C GLN A 217 20.35 -5.24 4.40
N HIS A 218 19.66 -4.21 4.89
CA HIS A 218 20.21 -2.88 5.09
C HIS A 218 20.62 -2.64 6.54
N THR A 219 21.48 -1.64 6.77
CA THR A 219 22.02 -1.30 8.10
C THR A 219 21.64 0.11 8.55
N THR A 220 20.84 0.84 7.76
CA THR A 220 20.43 2.21 8.08
C THR A 220 18.95 2.30 8.39
N ARG A 221 18.60 3.17 9.35
CA ARG A 221 17.19 3.43 9.72
C ARG A 221 16.34 3.90 8.55
N ARG A 222 16.94 4.66 7.62
CA ARG A 222 16.25 5.16 6.43
C ARG A 222 15.83 4.00 5.55
N ASP A 223 16.76 3.09 5.26
CA ASP A 223 16.48 1.96 4.38
C ASP A 223 15.47 1.00 5.01
N TRP A 224 15.55 0.76 6.33
CA TRP A 224 14.53 -0.01 7.05
C TRP A 224 13.13 0.61 6.96
N THR A 225 13.05 1.95 6.96
CA THR A 225 11.78 2.67 6.80
C THR A 225 11.25 2.48 5.38
N GLU A 226 12.10 2.64 4.36
CA GLU A 226 11.69 2.45 2.96
C GLU A 226 11.29 0.99 2.66
N GLU A 227 11.99 0.01 3.24
CA GLU A 227 11.64 -1.41 3.15
C GLU A 227 10.21 -1.67 3.65
N VAL A 228 9.89 -1.22 4.87
CA VAL A 228 8.54 -1.37 5.45
C VAL A 228 7.50 -0.58 4.67
N LEU A 229 7.82 0.64 4.22
CA LEU A 229 6.93 1.42 3.37
C LEU A 229 6.64 0.70 2.06
N GLN A 230 7.64 0.05 1.46
CA GLN A 230 7.48 -0.71 0.24
C GLN A 230 6.62 -1.96 0.46
N GLU A 231 6.77 -2.67 1.58
CA GLU A 231 5.89 -3.78 1.95
C GLU A 231 4.43 -3.34 2.09
N ILE A 232 4.19 -2.21 2.76
CA ILE A 232 2.85 -1.63 2.87
C ILE A 232 2.30 -1.30 1.48
N ARG A 233 3.09 -0.62 0.63
CA ARG A 233 2.67 -0.30 -0.74
C ARG A 233 2.35 -1.55 -1.56
N ASN A 234 3.18 -2.59 -1.47
CA ASN A 234 2.98 -3.87 -2.15
C ASN A 234 1.67 -4.55 -1.71
N LEU A 235 1.33 -4.52 -0.42
CA LEU A 235 0.06 -5.03 0.10
C LEU A 235 -1.13 -4.34 -0.58
N TYR A 236 -1.12 -3.01 -0.66
CA TYR A 236 -2.20 -2.24 -1.30
C TYR A 236 -2.20 -2.39 -2.82
N ALA A 237 -1.04 -2.53 -3.44
CA ALA A 237 -0.90 -2.69 -4.89
C ALA A 237 -1.64 -3.93 -5.43
N THR A 238 -1.88 -4.94 -4.58
CA THR A 238 -2.65 -6.15 -4.94
C THR A 238 -4.02 -5.83 -5.56
N TYR A 239 -4.71 -4.80 -5.07
CA TYR A 239 -6.09 -4.46 -5.49
C TYR A 239 -6.28 -3.00 -5.87
N THR A 240 -5.19 -2.23 -5.96
CA THR A 240 -5.22 -0.81 -6.30
C THR A 240 -4.34 -0.53 -7.50
N THR A 241 -4.63 0.59 -8.15
CA THR A 241 -3.89 1.10 -9.30
C THR A 241 -3.06 2.30 -8.87
N GLY A 242 -1.99 2.59 -9.63
CA GLY A 242 -1.21 3.82 -9.47
C GLY A 242 -1.97 5.09 -9.86
N SER A 243 -3.11 4.97 -10.56
CA SER A 243 -3.95 6.11 -10.94
C SER A 243 -4.88 6.54 -9.80
N GLY A 244 -4.82 7.83 -9.42
CA GLY A 244 -5.76 8.41 -8.44
C GLY A 244 -5.12 9.33 -7.39
N GLY A 245 -3.79 9.46 -7.39
CA GLY A 245 -3.10 10.47 -6.58
C GLY A 245 -3.40 11.88 -7.11
N GLN A 246 -3.66 12.83 -6.21
CA GLN A 246 -3.61 14.26 -6.57
C GLN A 246 -2.16 14.74 -6.51
N GLU A 247 -1.66 15.39 -7.55
CA GLU A 247 -0.36 16.07 -7.50
C GLU A 247 -0.35 17.04 -6.32
N VAL A 248 0.51 16.79 -5.34
CA VAL A 248 0.67 17.67 -4.18
C VAL A 248 1.87 18.57 -4.45
N HIS A 249 1.58 19.86 -4.64
CA HIS A 249 2.61 20.88 -4.78
C HIS A 249 3.04 21.36 -3.39
N LEU A 250 4.25 21.01 -2.96
CA LEU A 250 4.87 21.56 -1.76
C LEU A 250 6.14 22.30 -2.18
N GLN A 251 6.18 23.60 -1.90
CA GLN A 251 7.37 24.44 -2.08
C GLN A 251 7.98 24.38 -3.50
N GLY A 252 7.13 24.28 -4.53
CA GLY A 252 7.56 24.27 -5.94
C GLY A 252 8.05 22.92 -6.47
N ILE A 253 7.97 21.84 -5.67
CA ILE A 253 8.24 20.47 -6.11
C ILE A 253 6.91 19.73 -6.25
N VAL A 254 6.68 19.14 -7.43
CA VAL A 254 5.54 18.25 -7.69
C VAL A 254 5.91 16.88 -7.14
N PHE A 255 5.24 16.46 -6.08
CA PHE A 255 5.29 15.07 -5.65
C PHE A 255 4.21 14.32 -6.41
N ASP A 256 4.64 13.40 -7.28
CA ASP A 256 3.71 12.47 -7.90
C ASP A 256 3.21 11.50 -6.81
N THR A 257 1.96 11.70 -6.37
CA THR A 257 1.31 10.87 -5.36
C THR A 257 0.65 9.63 -5.96
N ASN A 258 0.94 9.29 -7.22
CA ASN A 258 0.54 8.05 -7.89
C ASN A 258 1.17 6.76 -7.28
N GLN A 259 1.51 6.79 -5.99
CA GLN A 259 2.10 5.71 -5.19
C GLN A 259 1.04 4.70 -4.71
N GLY A 260 0.04 4.41 -5.55
CA GLY A 260 -1.01 3.42 -5.27
C GLY A 260 -2.14 3.93 -4.36
N GLY A 261 -3.26 3.21 -4.37
CA GLY A 261 -4.45 3.55 -3.58
C GLY A 261 -5.69 3.96 -4.39
N GLY A 262 -5.64 3.99 -5.72
CA GLY A 262 -6.86 4.12 -6.51
C GLY A 262 -7.52 2.76 -6.70
N LEU A 263 -8.75 2.54 -6.23
CA LEU A 263 -9.49 1.33 -6.61
C LEU A 263 -9.82 1.39 -8.12
N PRO A 264 -9.58 0.32 -8.90
CA PRO A 264 -9.91 0.28 -10.32
C PRO A 264 -11.42 0.13 -10.55
N ILE A 265 -12.20 1.17 -10.21
CA ILE A 265 -13.68 1.13 -10.24
C ILE A 265 -14.21 0.68 -11.60
N ARG A 266 -13.57 1.11 -12.70
CA ARG A 266 -13.93 0.66 -14.05
C ARG A 266 -13.86 -0.87 -14.19
N ALA A 267 -12.81 -1.50 -13.67
CA ALA A 267 -12.65 -2.94 -13.74
C ALA A 267 -13.69 -3.68 -12.87
N TYR A 268 -14.04 -3.12 -11.70
CA TYR A 268 -15.11 -3.67 -10.86
C TYR A 268 -16.49 -3.56 -11.54
N CYS A 269 -16.87 -2.39 -12.06
CA CYS A 269 -18.13 -2.21 -12.78
C CYS A 269 -18.21 -3.11 -14.01
N LYS A 270 -17.12 -3.22 -14.79
CA LYS A 270 -17.04 -4.15 -15.93
C LYS A 270 -17.19 -5.61 -15.50
N ALA A 271 -16.60 -6.03 -14.37
CA ALA A 271 -16.80 -7.37 -13.84
C ALA A 271 -18.27 -7.65 -13.47
N LEU A 272 -18.98 -6.66 -12.91
CA LEU A 272 -20.41 -6.80 -12.63
C LEU A 272 -21.26 -6.87 -13.92
N ILE A 273 -20.95 -6.07 -14.94
CA ILE A 273 -21.60 -6.12 -16.25
C ILE A 273 -21.39 -7.50 -16.91
N ASP A 274 -20.16 -8.01 -16.91
CA ASP A 274 -19.87 -9.33 -17.46
C ASP A 274 -20.59 -10.44 -16.69
N ALA A 275 -20.65 -10.35 -15.36
CA ALA A 275 -21.40 -11.27 -14.53
C ALA A 275 -22.91 -11.21 -14.81
N HIS A 276 -23.44 -10.01 -15.09
CA HIS A 276 -24.84 -9.84 -15.49
C HIS A 276 -25.16 -10.53 -16.81
N GLN A 277 -24.33 -10.34 -17.83
CA GLN A 277 -24.50 -11.01 -19.12
C GLN A 277 -24.46 -12.54 -18.99
N VAL A 278 -23.56 -13.09 -18.17
CA VAL A 278 -23.52 -14.54 -17.90
C VAL A 278 -24.78 -15.01 -17.19
N ALA A 279 -25.23 -14.27 -16.17
CA ALA A 279 -26.44 -14.58 -15.40
C ALA A 279 -27.71 -14.55 -16.27
N GLU A 280 -27.84 -13.55 -17.13
CA GLU A 280 -28.95 -13.39 -18.08
C GLU A 280 -28.98 -14.55 -19.09
N ASN A 281 -27.84 -14.84 -19.72
CA ASN A 281 -27.72 -15.98 -20.65
C ASN A 281 -28.04 -17.34 -20.00
N ALA A 282 -27.71 -17.48 -18.71
CA ALA A 282 -28.00 -18.70 -17.95
C ALA A 282 -29.41 -18.71 -17.32
N ALA A 283 -30.18 -17.61 -17.42
CA ALA A 283 -31.44 -17.39 -16.72
C ALA A 283 -31.36 -17.68 -15.20
N ARG A 284 -30.27 -17.24 -14.55
CA ARG A 284 -29.99 -17.48 -13.12
C ARG A 284 -29.61 -16.20 -12.40
N PRO A 285 -29.85 -16.11 -11.07
CA PRO A 285 -29.40 -14.96 -10.28
C PRO A 285 -27.87 -14.94 -10.13
N TRP A 286 -27.34 -13.82 -9.65
CA TRP A 286 -25.90 -13.67 -9.39
C TRP A 286 -25.48 -14.57 -8.23
N GLU A 287 -24.56 -15.50 -8.48
CA GLU A 287 -23.98 -16.35 -7.44
C GLU A 287 -22.69 -15.74 -6.87
N ASN A 288 -22.53 -15.81 -5.54
CA ASN A 288 -21.35 -15.27 -4.85
C ASN A 288 -20.05 -15.94 -5.35
N ASP A 289 -20.04 -17.26 -5.51
CA ASP A 289 -18.84 -18.02 -5.86
C ASP A 289 -18.34 -17.67 -7.26
N GLN A 290 -19.24 -17.39 -8.19
CA GLN A 290 -18.90 -16.93 -9.54
C GLN A 290 -18.26 -15.53 -9.50
N LEU A 291 -18.85 -14.60 -8.75
CA LEU A 291 -18.30 -13.25 -8.58
C LEU A 291 -16.93 -13.28 -7.88
N ILE A 292 -16.77 -14.13 -6.87
CA ILE A 292 -15.49 -14.31 -6.17
C ILE A 292 -14.43 -14.85 -7.12
N THR A 293 -14.76 -15.88 -7.90
CA THR A 293 -13.86 -16.49 -8.89
C THR A 293 -13.48 -15.47 -9.96
N MET A 294 -14.45 -14.73 -10.49
CA MET A 294 -14.23 -13.69 -11.49
C MET A 294 -13.33 -12.58 -10.95
N ALA A 295 -13.60 -12.07 -9.75
CA ALA A 295 -12.78 -11.04 -9.11
C ALA A 295 -11.32 -11.50 -8.98
N SER A 296 -11.10 -12.67 -8.39
CA SER A 296 -9.77 -13.25 -8.19
C SER A 296 -9.02 -13.44 -9.52
N SER A 297 -9.70 -13.94 -10.56
CA SER A 297 -9.09 -14.13 -11.90
C SER A 297 -8.65 -12.83 -12.57
N ARG A 298 -9.23 -11.69 -12.17
CA ARG A 298 -8.96 -10.36 -12.71
C ARG A 298 -8.08 -9.50 -11.81
N GLY A 299 -7.53 -10.06 -10.72
CA GLY A 299 -6.76 -9.30 -9.72
C GLY A 299 -7.60 -8.26 -8.98
N LEU A 300 -8.92 -8.48 -8.85
CA LEU A 300 -9.85 -7.62 -8.14
C LEU A 300 -10.18 -8.20 -6.77
N SER A 301 -10.47 -7.33 -5.79
CA SER A 301 -10.85 -7.76 -4.45
C SER A 301 -12.25 -8.38 -4.46
N PRO A 302 -12.41 -9.67 -4.13
CA PRO A 302 -13.73 -10.31 -4.09
C PRO A 302 -14.67 -9.62 -3.10
N LYS A 303 -14.14 -9.24 -1.94
CA LYS A 303 -14.87 -8.52 -0.89
C LYS A 303 -15.40 -7.18 -1.37
N TYR A 304 -14.61 -6.43 -2.15
CA TYR A 304 -15.05 -5.14 -2.68
C TYR A 304 -16.09 -5.32 -3.79
N LEU A 305 -15.90 -6.27 -4.71
CA LEU A 305 -16.86 -6.55 -5.79
C LEU A 305 -18.25 -6.90 -5.23
N LEU A 306 -18.31 -7.77 -4.21
CA LEU A 306 -19.58 -8.12 -3.55
C LEU A 306 -20.24 -6.92 -2.88
N ARG A 307 -19.47 -6.07 -2.19
CA ARG A 307 -19.98 -4.83 -1.60
C ARG A 307 -20.51 -3.87 -2.66
N LEU A 308 -19.84 -3.77 -3.79
CA LEU A 308 -20.26 -2.90 -4.88
C LEU A 308 -21.58 -3.38 -5.50
N ARG A 309 -21.71 -4.69 -5.75
CA ARG A 309 -23.00 -5.29 -6.13
C ARG A 309 -24.08 -4.92 -5.13
N ASP A 310 -23.85 -5.17 -3.84
CA ASP A 310 -24.86 -4.95 -2.80
C ASP A 310 -25.27 -3.48 -2.71
N ALA A 311 -24.31 -2.57 -2.90
CA ALA A 311 -24.55 -1.13 -2.92
C ALA A 311 -25.41 -0.70 -4.12
N PHE A 312 -25.24 -1.31 -5.30
CA PHE A 312 -26.11 -1.06 -6.45
C PHE A 312 -27.45 -1.79 -6.37
N GLY A 313 -27.53 -2.95 -5.71
CA GLY A 313 -28.73 -3.78 -5.62
C GLY A 313 -29.64 -3.49 -4.42
N THR A 314 -29.26 -2.58 -3.52
CA THR A 314 -30.07 -2.28 -2.33
C THR A 314 -31.40 -1.60 -2.68
N GLN A 315 -32.47 -2.00 -1.98
CA GLN A 315 -33.80 -1.39 -2.10
C GLN A 315 -33.90 0.00 -1.46
N ASN A 316 -32.99 0.32 -0.53
CA ASN A 316 -32.94 1.63 0.12
C ASN A 316 -31.57 2.29 -0.13
N PRO A 317 -31.32 2.77 -1.36
CA PRO A 317 -30.05 3.39 -1.71
C PRO A 317 -29.87 4.72 -0.98
N SER A 318 -28.62 5.03 -0.62
CA SER A 318 -28.29 6.39 -0.21
C SER A 318 -28.64 7.36 -1.35
N PRO A 319 -28.87 8.65 -1.06
CA PRO A 319 -29.21 9.62 -2.11
C PRO A 319 -28.20 9.68 -3.26
N PHE A 320 -26.93 9.43 -2.96
CA PHE A 320 -25.87 9.30 -3.95
C PHE A 320 -26.06 8.07 -4.84
N PHE A 321 -26.25 6.90 -4.24
CA PHE A 321 -26.49 5.67 -5.01
C PHE A 321 -27.83 5.70 -5.76
N ARG A 322 -28.84 6.44 -5.27
CA ARG A 322 -30.11 6.66 -5.98
C ARG A 322 -29.91 7.33 -7.34
N HIS A 323 -28.90 8.20 -7.46
CA HIS A 323 -28.51 8.81 -8.73
C HIS A 323 -27.69 7.85 -9.62
N LEU A 324 -26.81 7.04 -9.02
CA LEU A 324 -25.93 6.13 -9.77
C LEU A 324 -26.59 4.83 -10.22
N GLN A 325 -27.57 4.32 -9.49
CA GLN A 325 -28.28 3.08 -9.81
C GLN A 325 -28.86 3.05 -11.22
N PRO A 326 -29.64 4.05 -11.70
CA PRO A 326 -30.15 4.02 -13.07
C PRO A 326 -29.02 3.99 -14.11
N LEU A 327 -27.97 4.79 -13.93
CA LEU A 327 -26.80 4.76 -14.82
C LEU A 327 -26.10 3.39 -14.84
N PHE A 328 -26.08 2.71 -13.70
CA PHE A 328 -25.55 1.35 -13.61
C PHE A 328 -26.45 0.35 -14.33
N MET A 329 -27.77 0.43 -14.18
CA MET A 329 -28.73 -0.42 -14.89
C MET A 329 -28.62 -0.23 -16.40
N ASP A 330 -28.53 1.02 -16.88
CA ASP A 330 -28.33 1.31 -18.30
C ASP A 330 -27.00 0.70 -18.81
N ALA A 331 -25.95 0.73 -18.00
CA ALA A 331 -24.65 0.13 -18.33
C ALA A 331 -24.63 -1.41 -18.27
N LEU A 332 -25.58 -2.03 -17.55
CA LEU A 332 -25.78 -3.49 -17.61
C LEU A 332 -26.37 -3.90 -18.97
N GLU A 333 -27.25 -3.08 -19.54
CA GLU A 333 -27.91 -3.31 -20.84
C GLU A 333 -27.01 -2.92 -22.03
N ASP A 334 -26.32 -1.78 -21.96
CA ASP A 334 -25.36 -1.32 -22.97
C ASP A 334 -24.01 -0.96 -22.32
N GLU A 335 -23.01 -1.82 -22.52
CA GLU A 335 -21.66 -1.63 -22.01
C GLU A 335 -21.03 -0.29 -22.45
N LYS A 336 -21.46 0.31 -23.58
CA LYS A 336 -20.96 1.61 -24.02
C LYS A 336 -21.23 2.73 -23.02
N LEU A 337 -22.22 2.57 -22.14
CA LEU A 337 -22.57 3.52 -21.10
C LEU A 337 -21.70 3.37 -19.83
N LEU A 338 -20.80 2.38 -19.78
CA LEU A 338 -19.87 2.19 -18.66
C LEU A 338 -19.04 3.45 -18.41
N ASP A 339 -18.50 4.08 -19.45
CA ASP A 339 -17.65 5.25 -19.26
C ASP A 339 -18.43 6.44 -18.66
N THR A 340 -19.71 6.61 -19.02
CA THR A 340 -20.61 7.60 -18.41
C THR A 340 -20.80 7.35 -16.91
N LEU A 341 -21.06 6.10 -16.53
CA LEU A 341 -21.16 5.71 -15.12
C LEU A 341 -19.84 5.98 -14.37
N ILE A 342 -18.70 5.61 -14.94
CA ILE A 342 -17.40 5.80 -14.30
C ILE A 342 -17.07 7.28 -14.13
N THR A 343 -17.32 8.11 -15.13
CA THR A 343 -17.14 9.57 -15.02
C THR A 343 -17.94 10.13 -13.85
N GLU A 344 -19.19 9.68 -13.70
CA GLU A 344 -20.07 10.13 -12.63
C GLU A 344 -19.61 9.66 -11.24
N ILE A 345 -19.22 8.39 -11.10
CA ILE A 345 -18.66 7.88 -9.83
C ILE A 345 -17.38 8.66 -9.45
N MET A 346 -16.47 8.88 -10.41
CA MET A 346 -15.23 9.59 -10.18
C MET A 346 -15.47 11.05 -9.77
N ARG A 347 -16.46 11.72 -10.37
CA ARG A 347 -16.85 13.10 -10.03
C ARG A 347 -17.18 13.22 -8.55
N TRP A 348 -18.03 12.33 -8.04
CA TRP A 348 -18.42 12.34 -6.64
C TRP A 348 -17.35 11.84 -5.69
N GLN A 349 -16.55 10.85 -6.10
CA GLN A 349 -15.42 10.39 -5.31
C GLN A 349 -14.42 11.54 -5.04
N ARG A 350 -14.11 12.36 -6.05
CA ARG A 350 -13.24 13.55 -5.89
C ARG A 350 -13.89 14.68 -5.09
N ALA A 351 -15.21 14.81 -5.18
CA ALA A 351 -15.94 15.81 -4.42
C ALA A 351 -16.00 15.47 -2.93
N LEU A 352 -16.22 14.20 -2.59
CA LEU A 352 -16.51 13.74 -1.24
C LEU A 352 -15.29 13.23 -0.48
N TRP A 353 -14.20 12.87 -1.17
CA TRP A 353 -13.04 12.23 -0.54
C TRP A 353 -11.71 12.80 -1.04
N THR A 354 -10.75 12.85 -0.14
CA THR A 354 -9.32 13.03 -0.45
C THR A 354 -8.62 11.71 -0.21
N PHE A 355 -7.83 11.27 -1.19
CA PHE A 355 -6.99 10.08 -1.08
C PHE A 355 -5.57 10.50 -0.75
N GLN A 356 -5.01 9.93 0.32
CA GLN A 356 -3.68 10.21 0.81
C GLN A 356 -2.70 9.13 0.31
N PRO A 357 -1.40 9.44 0.16
CA PRO A 357 -0.42 8.45 -0.26
C PRO A 357 -0.33 7.27 0.71
N VAL A 358 -0.32 6.04 0.17
CA VAL A 358 -0.16 4.83 0.97
C VAL A 358 1.21 4.83 1.67
N GLY A 359 1.23 4.39 2.93
CA GLY A 359 2.43 4.34 3.78
C GLY A 359 2.72 5.61 4.58
N HIS A 360 2.00 6.72 4.36
CA HIS A 360 2.23 7.96 5.11
C HIS A 360 1.37 8.12 6.37
N ILE A 361 0.47 7.16 6.63
CA ILE A 361 -0.39 7.15 7.81
C ILE A 361 0.45 6.96 9.08
N GLY A 362 0.20 7.78 10.09
CA GLY A 362 0.91 7.71 11.38
C GLY A 362 2.23 8.49 11.42
N LYS A 363 2.64 9.14 10.33
CA LYS A 363 3.72 10.13 10.37
C LYS A 363 3.32 11.28 11.30
N LEU A 364 4.28 11.84 12.05
CA LEU A 364 4.04 13.04 12.85
C LEU A 364 3.54 14.18 11.93
N ASN A 365 2.35 14.70 12.20
CA ASN A 365 1.63 15.66 11.33
C ASN A 365 1.29 15.12 9.92
N GLY A 366 1.25 13.80 9.75
CA GLY A 366 0.83 13.13 8.53
C GLY A 366 -0.68 12.87 8.47
N PRO A 367 -1.16 12.30 7.34
CA PRO A 367 -2.55 11.92 7.18
C PRO A 367 -2.97 10.90 8.24
N GLN A 368 -4.21 11.02 8.73
CA GLN A 368 -4.75 10.11 9.76
C GLN A 368 -5.43 8.89 9.15
N ALA A 369 -5.86 9.01 7.91
CA ALA A 369 -6.43 7.91 7.14
C ALA A 369 -5.98 7.98 5.68
N TRP A 370 -6.00 6.84 5.00
CA TRP A 370 -5.78 6.77 3.55
C TRP A 370 -6.88 7.50 2.77
N MET A 371 -8.11 7.49 3.27
CA MET A 371 -9.26 8.16 2.67
C MET A 371 -9.89 9.07 3.72
N GLU A 372 -9.85 10.37 3.48
CA GLU A 372 -10.36 11.39 4.39
C GLU A 372 -11.59 12.06 3.78
N PRO A 373 -12.70 12.19 4.54
CA PRO A 373 -13.91 12.80 4.02
C PRO A 373 -13.67 14.30 3.80
N ARG A 374 -14.03 14.80 2.62
CA ARG A 374 -14.11 16.23 2.36
C ARG A 374 -15.47 16.74 2.83
N SER A 375 -15.46 17.51 3.91
CA SER A 375 -16.65 18.24 4.33
C SER A 375 -16.84 19.47 3.44
N ASN A 376 -17.51 19.28 2.31
CA ASN A 376 -18.04 20.39 1.53
C ASN A 376 -19.43 20.82 2.04
N LEU A 377 -19.87 20.29 3.19
CA LEU A 377 -21.10 20.70 3.84
C LEU A 377 -20.93 22.10 4.40
N GLN A 378 -21.44 23.08 3.67
CA GLN A 378 -21.50 24.45 4.11
C GLN A 378 -22.88 24.70 4.75
N SER A 379 -22.91 25.32 5.93
CA SER A 379 -24.16 25.77 6.56
C SER A 379 -24.79 26.96 5.84
N LYS A 380 -24.03 27.61 4.95
CA LYS A 380 -24.43 28.74 4.13
C LYS A 380 -23.64 28.74 2.82
N GLN A 381 -24.31 28.91 1.70
CA GLN A 381 -23.69 29.05 0.39
C GLN A 381 -24.26 30.30 -0.30
N SER A 382 -23.37 31.16 -0.80
CA SER A 382 -23.72 32.28 -1.67
C SER A 382 -23.44 31.89 -3.12
N PHE A 383 -24.32 32.28 -4.04
CA PHE A 383 -24.11 32.07 -5.47
C PHE A 383 -24.69 33.25 -6.26
N GLU A 384 -24.13 33.49 -7.44
CA GLU A 384 -24.56 34.52 -8.38
C GLU A 384 -24.92 33.84 -9.70
N VAL A 385 -26.06 34.22 -10.28
CA VAL A 385 -26.53 33.68 -11.56
C VAL A 385 -26.69 34.83 -12.54
N ALA A 386 -25.97 34.77 -13.64
CA ALA A 386 -26.14 35.71 -14.74
C ALA A 386 -27.50 35.45 -15.42
N VAL A 387 -28.37 36.46 -15.46
CA VAL A 387 -29.68 36.39 -16.11
C VAL A 387 -29.60 37.15 -17.42
N SER A 388 -29.87 36.45 -18.54
CA SER A 388 -29.96 37.10 -19.85
C SER A 388 -31.39 37.61 -20.06
N LEU A 389 -31.54 38.93 -20.21
CA LEU A 389 -32.84 39.55 -20.47
C LEU A 389 -33.23 39.37 -21.94
N ASP A 390 -34.52 39.17 -22.19
CA ASP A 390 -35.06 39.10 -23.54
C ASP A 390 -34.98 40.49 -24.20
N PRO A 391 -34.32 40.65 -25.37
CA PRO A 391 -34.25 41.92 -26.08
C PRO A 391 -35.62 42.48 -26.51
N GLU A 392 -36.66 41.64 -26.61
CA GLU A 392 -38.03 42.07 -26.93
C GLU A 392 -38.83 42.52 -25.69
N GLY A 393 -38.23 42.52 -24.50
CA GLY A 393 -38.87 43.01 -23.27
C GLY A 393 -39.94 42.09 -22.68
N ARG A 394 -39.97 40.81 -23.06
CA ARG A 394 -40.91 39.85 -22.47
C ARG A 394 -40.58 39.56 -21.00
N PRO A 395 -41.58 39.40 -20.11
CA PRO A 395 -41.34 39.06 -18.72
C PRO A 395 -40.61 37.72 -18.57
N LEU A 396 -39.52 37.68 -17.80
CA LEU A 396 -38.77 36.46 -17.48
C LEU A 396 -39.10 35.97 -16.06
N PRO A 397 -39.90 34.92 -15.89
CA PRO A 397 -40.18 34.37 -14.57
C PRO A 397 -38.94 33.64 -14.02
N LEU A 398 -38.56 33.95 -12.77
CA LEU A 398 -37.48 33.28 -12.05
C LEU A 398 -38.06 32.51 -10.86
N HIS A 399 -37.67 31.24 -10.72
CA HIS A 399 -38.10 30.38 -9.62
C HIS A 399 -36.90 29.91 -8.80
N LEU A 400 -36.98 30.09 -7.48
CA LEU A 400 -36.02 29.52 -6.53
C LEU A 400 -36.60 28.24 -5.96
N SER A 401 -35.86 27.14 -6.08
CA SER A 401 -36.22 25.86 -5.48
C SER A 401 -35.02 25.28 -4.75
N ALA A 402 -35.28 24.58 -3.66
CA ALA A 402 -34.27 23.83 -2.95
C ALA A 402 -34.86 22.48 -2.53
N GLN A 403 -34.06 21.42 -2.65
CA GLN A 403 -34.45 20.06 -2.32
C GLN A 403 -33.44 19.46 -1.36
N SER A 404 -33.93 18.79 -0.31
CA SER A 404 -33.07 17.99 0.55
C SER A 404 -32.69 16.70 -0.17
N ILE A 405 -31.38 16.42 -0.23
CA ILE A 405 -30.85 15.17 -0.76
C ILE A 405 -31.24 13.98 0.15
N THR A 406 -31.37 14.17 1.46
CA THR A 406 -31.62 13.08 2.43
C THR A 406 -33.07 12.64 2.52
N GLY A 407 -34.03 13.38 1.93
CA GLY A 407 -35.46 13.08 2.01
C GLY A 407 -36.10 13.30 3.39
N ASP A 408 -35.29 13.43 4.45
CA ASP A 408 -35.73 13.75 5.81
C ASP A 408 -35.73 15.28 5.98
N SER A 409 -36.82 15.91 5.54
CA SER A 409 -36.97 17.36 5.55
C SER A 409 -37.42 17.87 6.91
N GLN A 410 -36.48 18.03 7.85
CA GLN A 410 -36.74 18.84 9.05
C GLN A 410 -35.89 20.11 9.14
N ALA A 411 -34.86 20.27 8.30
CA ALA A 411 -34.08 21.51 8.26
C ALA A 411 -34.69 22.51 7.26
N PRO A 412 -35.23 23.66 7.71
CA PRO A 412 -35.70 24.70 6.79
C PRO A 412 -34.51 25.32 6.04
N ILE A 413 -34.60 25.38 4.72
CA ILE A 413 -33.62 26.10 3.88
C ILE A 413 -33.99 27.57 3.91
N LEU A 414 -33.11 28.40 4.47
CA LEU A 414 -33.32 29.84 4.57
C LEU A 414 -32.63 30.56 3.40
N TRP A 415 -33.43 31.12 2.50
CA TRP A 415 -32.97 32.09 1.52
C TRP A 415 -32.83 33.46 2.20
N SER A 416 -31.67 34.09 2.08
CA SER A 416 -31.41 35.41 2.68
C SER A 416 -30.56 36.26 1.74
N HIS A 417 -30.68 37.59 1.83
CA HIS A 417 -29.89 38.54 1.03
C HIS A 417 -30.03 38.31 -0.49
N ILE A 418 -31.27 38.09 -0.97
CA ILE A 418 -31.53 37.96 -2.41
C ILE A 418 -31.56 39.36 -3.01
N GLU A 419 -30.64 39.62 -3.93
CA GLU A 419 -30.44 40.91 -4.58
C GLU A 419 -30.37 40.73 -6.10
N VAL A 420 -30.89 41.71 -6.85
CA VAL A 420 -30.66 41.82 -8.29
C VAL A 420 -29.52 42.81 -8.50
N LYS A 421 -28.41 42.34 -9.03
CA LYS A 421 -27.28 43.18 -9.44
C LYS A 421 -27.49 43.62 -10.88
N ILE A 422 -27.61 44.93 -11.11
CA ILE A 422 -27.77 45.51 -12.46
C ILE A 422 -26.40 45.84 -13.06
N ASP A 423 -25.48 46.35 -12.24
CA ASP A 423 -24.05 46.51 -12.52
C ASP A 423 -23.26 46.54 -11.20
N ASP A 424 -21.96 46.84 -11.25
CA ASP A 424 -21.08 46.82 -10.08
C ASP A 424 -21.45 47.84 -8.99
N GLU A 425 -22.23 48.87 -9.31
CA GLU A 425 -22.61 49.94 -8.36
C GLU A 425 -24.09 49.87 -7.95
N ARG A 426 -24.94 49.20 -8.75
CA ARG A 426 -26.39 49.16 -8.56
C ARG A 426 -26.87 47.75 -8.19
N THR A 427 -27.19 47.57 -6.91
CA THR A 427 -27.86 46.38 -6.39
C THR A 427 -29.25 46.71 -5.85
N LEU A 428 -30.20 45.82 -6.12
CA LEU A 428 -31.59 45.96 -5.69
C LEU A 428 -31.99 44.77 -4.80
N PRO A 429 -32.18 44.96 -3.49
CA PRO A 429 -32.73 43.92 -2.63
C PRO A 429 -34.16 43.56 -3.06
N LEU A 430 -34.44 42.27 -3.28
CA LEU A 430 -35.79 41.83 -3.65
C LEU A 430 -36.83 42.21 -2.59
N ALA A 431 -36.43 42.26 -1.32
CA ALA A 431 -37.29 42.70 -0.22
C ALA A 431 -37.82 44.13 -0.42
N SER A 432 -37.06 44.99 -1.09
CA SER A 432 -37.41 46.38 -1.35
C SER A 432 -38.05 46.59 -2.71
N LEU A 433 -38.07 45.58 -3.60
CA LEU A 433 -38.54 45.72 -4.98
C LEU A 433 -39.96 46.28 -5.06
N ASN A 434 -40.89 45.77 -4.25
CA ASN A 434 -42.28 46.27 -4.24
C ASN A 434 -42.39 47.73 -3.77
N GLN A 435 -41.50 48.18 -2.89
CA GLN A 435 -41.48 49.58 -2.45
C GLN A 435 -40.87 50.48 -3.53
N ILE A 436 -39.81 50.01 -4.19
CA ILE A 436 -39.14 50.73 -5.28
C ILE A 436 -40.05 50.85 -6.49
N VAL A 437 -40.72 49.77 -6.90
CA VAL A 437 -41.70 49.80 -8.01
C VAL A 437 -42.82 50.77 -7.69
N ARG A 438 -43.38 50.75 -6.47
CA ARG A 438 -44.41 51.72 -6.08
C ARG A 438 -43.92 53.17 -6.05
N ALA A 439 -42.70 53.40 -5.58
CA ALA A 439 -42.10 54.73 -5.58
C ALA A 439 -41.87 55.22 -7.02
N HIS A 440 -41.36 54.35 -7.90
CA HIS A 440 -41.21 54.62 -9.32
C HIS A 440 -42.56 54.95 -9.98
N ASP A 441 -43.57 54.11 -9.77
CA ASP A 441 -44.90 54.33 -10.34
C ASP A 441 -45.54 55.63 -9.84
N ALA A 442 -45.31 55.98 -8.57
CA ALA A 442 -45.76 57.25 -8.00
C ALA A 442 -45.06 58.46 -8.62
N VAL A 443 -43.73 58.39 -8.82
CA VAL A 443 -42.97 59.43 -9.52
C VAL A 443 -43.45 59.57 -10.97
N MET A 444 -43.63 58.44 -11.68
CA MET A 444 -44.12 58.44 -13.06
C MET A 444 -45.53 59.02 -13.17
N ALA A 445 -46.43 58.64 -12.27
CA ALA A 445 -47.78 59.20 -12.20
C ALA A 445 -47.78 60.71 -11.87
N GLY A 446 -46.77 61.20 -11.16
CA GLY A 446 -46.58 62.63 -10.86
C GLY A 446 -46.00 63.42 -12.03
N ILE A 447 -44.91 62.94 -12.64
CA ILE A 447 -44.16 63.68 -13.67
C ILE A 447 -44.87 63.70 -15.03
N LEU A 448 -45.52 62.60 -15.43
CA LEU A 448 -46.13 62.49 -16.76
C LEU A 448 -47.22 63.55 -17.01
N PRO A 449 -48.18 63.79 -16.10
CA PRO A 449 -49.18 64.84 -16.28
C PRO A 449 -48.62 66.26 -16.33
N HIS A 450 -47.43 66.49 -15.77
CA HIS A 450 -46.78 67.80 -15.71
C HIS A 450 -45.75 68.03 -16.82
N THR A 451 -45.52 67.01 -17.66
CA THR A 451 -44.48 67.01 -18.70
C THR A 451 -44.62 68.21 -19.65
N GLU A 452 -45.80 68.44 -20.20
CA GLU A 452 -46.03 69.56 -21.13
C GLU A 452 -45.73 70.92 -20.48
N LYS A 453 -46.19 71.13 -19.24
CA LYS A 453 -45.97 72.37 -18.50
C LYS A 453 -44.50 72.60 -18.20
N ILE A 454 -43.80 71.55 -17.77
CA ILE A 454 -42.36 71.61 -17.47
C ILE A 454 -41.57 71.95 -18.74
N LEU A 455 -41.81 71.23 -19.84
CA LEU A 455 -41.10 71.44 -21.11
C LEU A 455 -41.35 72.83 -21.70
N HIS A 456 -42.60 73.32 -21.68
CA HIS A 456 -42.90 74.69 -22.12
C HIS A 456 -42.18 75.75 -21.28
N ALA A 457 -42.14 75.59 -19.96
CA ALA A 457 -41.51 76.55 -19.08
C ALA A 457 -39.98 76.55 -19.23
N ILE A 458 -39.36 75.38 -19.42
CA ILE A 458 -37.94 75.26 -19.78
C ILE A 458 -37.68 75.99 -21.11
N ALA A 459 -38.45 75.69 -22.16
CA ALA A 459 -38.26 76.29 -23.49
C ALA A 459 -38.42 77.83 -23.48
N ALA A 460 -39.40 78.34 -22.73
CA ALA A 460 -39.64 79.78 -22.60
C ALA A 460 -38.46 80.51 -21.93
N ARG A 461 -37.91 79.95 -20.85
CA ARG A 461 -36.76 80.52 -20.13
C ARG A 461 -35.46 80.45 -20.94
N MET A 462 -35.28 79.37 -21.71
CA MET A 462 -34.14 79.24 -22.61
C MET A 462 -34.21 80.25 -23.76
N SER A 463 -35.41 80.53 -24.28
CA SER A 463 -35.61 81.50 -25.37
C SER A 463 -35.44 82.96 -24.92
N SER A 464 -35.66 83.26 -23.64
CA SER A 464 -35.52 84.62 -23.09
C SER A 464 -34.10 84.97 -22.61
N ASN A 465 -33.10 84.12 -22.92
CA ASN A 465 -31.69 84.29 -22.52
C ASN A 465 -31.50 84.55 -21.01
N THR A 466 -32.43 84.05 -20.19
CA THR A 466 -32.46 84.19 -18.73
C THR A 466 -31.82 82.95 -18.11
N SER A 467 -31.00 83.10 -17.07
CA SER A 467 -30.39 81.96 -16.39
C SER A 467 -31.46 81.00 -15.87
N LEU A 468 -31.31 79.70 -16.15
CA LEU A 468 -32.27 78.68 -15.76
C LEU A 468 -32.12 78.35 -14.27
N ASP A 469 -32.79 79.12 -13.40
CA ASP A 469 -32.90 78.77 -11.99
C ASP A 469 -33.97 77.68 -11.79
N ILE A 470 -33.51 76.45 -11.66
CA ILE A 470 -34.34 75.25 -11.51
C ILE A 470 -35.21 75.33 -10.25
N ALA A 471 -34.71 75.91 -9.15
CA ALA A 471 -35.45 75.98 -7.90
C ALA A 471 -36.62 76.96 -8.01
N SER A 472 -36.38 78.13 -8.63
CA SER A 472 -37.46 79.09 -8.93
C SER A 472 -38.47 78.49 -9.89
N LEU A 473 -38.02 77.81 -10.95
CA LEU A 473 -38.91 77.21 -11.95
C LEU A 473 -39.79 76.11 -11.37
N ALA A 474 -39.25 75.26 -10.49
CA ALA A 474 -40.00 74.22 -9.79
C ALA A 474 -41.09 74.83 -8.89
N SER A 475 -40.75 75.89 -8.16
CA SER A 475 -41.69 76.60 -7.31
C SER A 475 -42.80 77.29 -8.13
N ASP A 476 -42.46 77.93 -9.26
CA ASP A 476 -43.41 78.61 -10.14
C ASP A 476 -44.44 77.61 -10.73
N LEU A 477 -43.99 76.40 -11.04
CA LEU A 477 -44.82 75.33 -11.62
C LEU A 477 -45.53 74.47 -10.57
N GLY A 478 -45.17 74.58 -9.29
CA GLY A 478 -45.69 73.74 -8.21
C GLY A 478 -45.31 72.26 -8.36
N VAL A 479 -44.14 71.97 -8.96
CA VAL A 479 -43.65 70.61 -9.22
C VAL A 479 -42.36 70.35 -8.44
N GLU A 480 -42.00 69.08 -8.27
CA GLU A 480 -40.72 68.75 -7.63
C GLU A 480 -39.54 69.18 -8.51
N ARG A 481 -38.50 69.71 -7.86
CA ARG A 481 -37.26 70.13 -8.52
C ARG A 481 -36.62 69.01 -9.34
N SER A 482 -36.61 67.80 -8.80
CA SER A 482 -36.06 66.59 -9.42
C SER A 482 -36.71 66.26 -10.77
N TRP A 483 -37.98 66.64 -10.98
CA TRP A 483 -38.69 66.38 -12.23
C TRP A 483 -38.20 67.27 -13.36
N ILE A 484 -37.88 68.54 -13.05
CA ILE A 484 -37.29 69.47 -14.01
C ILE A 484 -35.86 69.05 -14.34
N GLU A 485 -35.08 68.66 -13.33
CA GLU A 485 -33.71 68.14 -13.51
C GLU A 485 -33.70 66.89 -14.41
N ALA A 486 -34.64 65.95 -14.20
CA ALA A 486 -34.78 64.77 -15.03
C ALA A 486 -35.09 65.11 -16.51
N TRP A 487 -35.99 66.07 -16.76
CA TRP A 487 -36.26 66.53 -18.13
C TRP A 487 -35.08 67.29 -18.75
N LEU A 488 -34.33 68.07 -17.97
CA LEU A 488 -33.11 68.73 -18.44
C LEU A 488 -32.01 67.72 -18.79
N ASP A 489 -31.85 66.67 -17.98
CA ASP A 489 -30.96 65.54 -18.29
C ASP A 489 -31.37 64.87 -19.62
N VAL A 490 -32.66 64.59 -19.82
CA VAL A 490 -33.20 64.02 -21.09
C VAL A 490 -32.96 64.96 -22.28
N LEU A 491 -33.12 66.26 -22.10
CA LEU A 491 -32.87 67.27 -23.13
C LEU A 491 -31.36 67.54 -23.36
N GLY A 492 -30.47 66.91 -22.59
CA GLY A 492 -29.02 67.04 -22.71
C GLY A 492 -28.43 68.31 -22.09
N TYR A 493 -29.19 69.00 -21.23
CA TYR A 493 -28.79 70.22 -20.53
C TYR A 493 -28.51 70.02 -19.04
N GLY A 494 -28.78 68.82 -18.51
CA GLY A 494 -28.55 68.49 -17.11
C GLY A 494 -27.13 67.96 -16.82
N ALA A 495 -26.87 67.68 -15.54
CA ALA A 495 -25.54 67.31 -15.04
C ALA A 495 -25.21 65.83 -15.26
N SER A 496 -26.21 65.00 -15.56
CA SER A 496 -26.04 63.57 -15.79
C SER A 496 -25.79 63.34 -17.27
N SER A 497 -24.71 62.62 -17.62
CA SER A 497 -24.55 62.11 -18.99
C SER A 497 -25.59 61.00 -19.21
N VAL A 498 -26.78 61.35 -19.69
CA VAL A 498 -27.69 60.35 -20.27
C VAL A 498 -26.91 59.74 -21.43
N GLY A 499 -26.53 58.46 -21.29
CA GLY A 499 -25.85 57.73 -22.36
C GLY A 499 -26.65 57.91 -23.63
N SER A 500 -26.02 58.43 -24.68
CA SER A 500 -26.59 58.67 -26.00
C SER A 500 -27.39 57.44 -26.44
N GLN A 501 -28.70 57.45 -26.21
CA GLN A 501 -29.59 56.64 -27.02
C GLN A 501 -29.52 57.25 -28.41
N THR A 502 -29.11 56.42 -29.38
CA THR A 502 -28.92 56.73 -30.80
C THR A 502 -29.66 57.98 -31.23
N LEU A 503 -28.94 59.11 -31.27
CA LEU A 503 -29.47 60.35 -31.81
C LEU A 503 -29.97 60.08 -33.23
N PHE A 504 -31.10 60.67 -33.62
CA PHE A 504 -31.51 60.71 -35.02
C PHE A 504 -30.56 61.63 -35.78
N ILE A 505 -29.42 61.09 -36.22
CA ILE A 505 -28.36 61.82 -36.94
C ILE A 505 -28.59 61.89 -38.45
N GLN A 506 -29.65 61.25 -38.96
CA GLN A 506 -30.00 61.26 -40.37
C GLN A 506 -31.21 62.16 -40.62
N THR A 507 -31.11 63.00 -41.65
CA THR A 507 -32.21 63.83 -42.12
C THR A 507 -33.12 63.01 -43.03
N MET A 508 -34.41 63.02 -42.73
CA MET A 508 -35.47 62.43 -43.54
C MET A 508 -36.14 63.53 -44.37
N GLN A 509 -36.21 63.31 -45.69
CA GLN A 509 -36.92 64.19 -46.63
C GLN A 509 -38.37 63.74 -46.88
N GLU A 510 -38.69 62.51 -46.50
CA GLU A 510 -40.00 61.87 -46.59
C GLU A 510 -40.16 60.90 -45.42
N GLY A 511 -41.38 60.73 -44.92
CA GLY A 511 -41.71 59.79 -43.85
C GLY A 511 -43.01 59.06 -44.16
N ALA A 512 -43.02 57.72 -44.02
CA ALA A 512 -44.19 56.88 -44.31
C ALA A 512 -44.84 57.12 -45.71
N GLY A 513 -44.03 57.48 -46.71
CA GLY A 513 -44.49 57.76 -48.08
C GLY A 513 -45.09 59.15 -48.30
N TYR A 514 -44.95 60.07 -47.34
CA TYR A 514 -45.40 61.46 -47.45
C TYR A 514 -44.23 62.44 -47.51
N ASP A 515 -44.11 63.16 -48.63
CA ASP A 515 -43.05 64.14 -48.92
C ASP A 515 -43.08 65.39 -48.01
N PHE A 516 -44.20 65.60 -47.29
CA PHE A 516 -44.36 66.71 -46.35
C PHE A 516 -43.80 66.41 -44.96
N ILE A 517 -43.54 65.14 -44.63
CA ILE A 517 -42.94 64.74 -43.36
C ILE A 517 -41.41 64.84 -43.49
N ARG A 518 -40.87 65.98 -43.06
CA ARG A 518 -39.43 66.26 -43.06
C ARG A 518 -38.92 66.43 -41.64
N GLY A 519 -37.80 65.81 -41.31
CA GLY A 519 -37.27 65.86 -39.94
C GLY A 519 -35.98 65.06 -39.77
N TRP A 520 -35.64 64.77 -38.52
CA TRP A 520 -34.51 63.92 -38.16
C TRP A 520 -35.07 62.58 -37.64
N GLY A 521 -34.69 61.46 -38.26
CA GLY A 521 -35.28 60.16 -37.95
C GLY A 521 -34.62 58.98 -38.66
N SER A 522 -35.15 57.77 -38.48
CA SER A 522 -34.87 56.60 -39.31
C SER A 522 -36.14 56.19 -40.08
N PRO A 523 -36.04 55.35 -41.13
CA PRO A 523 -37.22 54.85 -41.85
C PRO A 523 -38.24 54.11 -40.98
N GLN A 524 -37.85 53.66 -39.77
CA GLN A 524 -38.75 53.03 -38.80
C GLN A 524 -39.33 54.02 -37.77
N THR A 525 -39.05 55.32 -37.88
CA THR A 525 -39.57 56.32 -36.96
C THR A 525 -41.11 56.31 -37.00
N PRO A 526 -41.79 56.11 -35.86
CA PRO A 526 -43.24 56.04 -35.82
C PRO A 526 -43.88 57.34 -36.32
N SER A 527 -44.78 57.22 -37.30
CA SER A 527 -45.61 58.34 -37.75
C SER A 527 -46.83 58.44 -36.85
N ILE A 528 -46.83 59.43 -35.94
CA ILE A 528 -48.03 59.80 -35.19
C ILE A 528 -48.72 60.88 -36.03
N VAL A 529 -49.65 60.45 -36.89
CA VAL A 529 -50.60 61.33 -37.58
C VAL A 529 -51.83 61.51 -36.71
#